data_AF-A0A537V1G5-F1
#
_entry.id   AF-A0A537V1G5-F1
#
_cell.length_a   1.000
_cell.length_b   1.000
_cell.length_c   1.000
_cell.angle_alpha   90.00
_cell.angle_beta   90.00
_cell.angle_gamma   90.00
#
_symmetry.space_group_name_H-M   'P 1'
#
loop_
_entity.id
_entity.type
_entity.pdbx_description
1 polymer ?
#
loop_
_entity_poly.entity_id
_entity_poly.type
_entity_poly.pdbx_seq_one_letter_code
_entity_poly.pdbx_strand_id
1 'polypeptide(L)' 'HGASIANIGTRYILDRPAVAGTIVGARLGLAEHIADNARVFDIALDSEDVAAIEAVLANSRDLMRLIGDCGDEYRR' A
#
# COMPACT_ATOMS: atom_id res chain seq x y z
N HIS A 1 2.14 -3.35 15.90
CA HIS A 1 1.96 -4.27 14.74
C HIS A 1 3.01 -5.38 14.59
N GLY A 2 4.32 -5.17 14.80
CA GLY A 2 5.32 -6.26 14.66
C GLY A 2 5.39 -6.88 13.25
N ALA A 3 5.01 -6.09 12.24
CA ALA A 3 4.91 -6.49 10.83
C ALA A 3 5.91 -5.69 9.98
N SER A 4 6.18 -6.15 8.76
CA SER A 4 7.00 -5.44 7.80
C SER A 4 6.34 -4.13 7.34
N ILE A 5 7.13 -3.14 6.93
CA ILE A 5 6.62 -1.88 6.36
C ILE A 5 5.73 -2.15 5.14
N ALA A 6 6.09 -3.17 4.34
CA ALA A 6 5.30 -3.62 3.21
C ALA A 6 3.88 -4.01 3.64
N ASN A 7 3.74 -4.85 4.67
CA ASN A 7 2.43 -5.25 5.17
C ASN A 7 1.63 -4.09 5.77
N ILE A 8 2.28 -3.13 6.46
CA ILE A 8 1.59 -1.92 6.95
C ILE A 8 1.04 -1.12 5.78
N GLY A 9 1.85 -0.90 4.74
CA GLY A 9 1.42 -0.20 3.53
C GLY A 9 0.30 -0.93 2.80
N THR A 10 0.38 -2.25 2.65
CA THR A 10 -0.67 -3.06 2.02
C THR A 10 -1.96 -3.02 2.81
N ARG A 11 -1.92 -3.18 4.15
CA ARG A 11 -3.09 -3.09 5.02
C ARG A 11 -3.79 -1.74 4.89
N TYR A 12 -3.01 -0.66 4.93
CA TYR A 12 -3.52 0.71 4.79
C TYR A 12 -4.30 0.91 3.48
N ILE A 13 -3.83 0.34 2.36
CA ILE A 13 -4.52 0.41 1.08
C ILE A 13 -5.75 -0.51 1.06
N LEU A 14 -5.65 -1.72 1.60
CA LEU A 14 -6.79 -2.66 1.71
C LEU A 14 -7.94 -2.12 2.55
N ASP A 15 -7.67 -1.25 3.54
CA ASP A 15 -8.70 -0.62 4.37
C ASP A 15 -9.48 0.51 3.67
N ARG A 16 -9.07 0.92 2.46
CA ARG A 16 -9.76 1.98 1.74
C ARG A 16 -11.11 1.48 1.19
N PRO A 17 -12.22 2.24 1.36
CA PRO A 17 -13.56 1.77 0.97
C PRO A 17 -13.72 1.31 -0.48
N ALA A 18 -12.93 1.86 -1.41
CA ALA A 18 -12.99 1.55 -2.83
C ALA A 18 -12.04 0.41 -3.26
N VAL A 19 -11.30 -0.19 -2.33
CA VAL A 19 -10.29 -1.22 -2.63
C VAL A 19 -10.82 -2.59 -2.24
N ALA A 20 -11.00 -3.46 -3.23
CA ALA A 20 -11.42 -4.85 -2.99
C ALA A 20 -10.23 -5.80 -2.78
N GLY A 21 -9.01 -5.40 -3.17
CA GLY A 21 -7.82 -6.23 -3.05
C GLY A 21 -6.55 -5.54 -3.52
N THR A 22 -5.41 -6.13 -3.14
CA THR A 22 -4.07 -5.70 -3.54
C THR A 22 -3.32 -6.84 -4.22
N ILE A 23 -2.56 -6.53 -5.25
CA ILE A 23 -1.71 -7.51 -5.95
C ILE A 23 -0.26 -7.26 -5.51
N VAL A 24 0.38 -8.30 -4.97
CA VAL A 24 1.78 -8.26 -4.55
C VAL A 24 2.59 -9.16 -5.46
N GLY A 25 3.54 -8.59 -6.20
CA GLY A 25 4.46 -9.36 -7.03
C GLY A 25 5.48 -10.12 -6.18
N ALA A 26 5.68 -11.41 -6.46
CA ALA A 26 6.66 -12.25 -5.79
C ALA A 26 7.62 -12.89 -6.80
N ARG A 27 8.87 -13.16 -6.38
CA ARG A 27 9.86 -13.90 -7.17
C ARG A 27 10.01 -15.32 -6.63
N LEU A 28 9.18 -16.22 -7.15
CA LEU A 28 9.20 -17.65 -6.81
C LEU A 28 10.59 -18.25 -7.10
N GLY A 29 11.09 -19.07 -6.19
CA GLY A 29 12.41 -19.70 -6.21
C GLY A 29 13.58 -18.84 -5.70
N LEU A 30 13.34 -17.56 -5.39
CA LEU A 30 14.38 -16.62 -4.94
C LEU A 30 14.02 -15.97 -3.60
N ALA A 31 12.87 -15.28 -3.58
CA ALA A 31 12.38 -14.56 -2.41
C ALA A 31 10.86 -14.53 -2.49
N GLU A 32 10.23 -15.48 -1.80
CA GLU A 32 8.79 -15.71 -1.98
C GLU A 32 7.94 -14.89 -1.03
N HIS A 33 8.45 -14.51 0.16
CA HIS A 33 7.77 -13.73 1.22
C HIS A 33 6.27 -14.06 1.46
N ILE A 34 5.78 -15.21 0.98
CA ILE A 34 4.35 -15.55 0.95
C ILE A 34 3.78 -15.52 2.36
N ALA A 35 4.47 -16.18 3.30
CA ALA A 35 4.07 -16.22 4.69
C ALA A 35 4.10 -14.83 5.36
N ASP A 36 5.07 -13.97 5.02
CA ASP A 36 5.08 -12.61 5.55
C ASP A 36 3.93 -11.79 4.95
N ASN A 37 3.75 -11.81 3.62
CA ASN A 37 2.68 -11.08 2.94
C ASN A 37 1.28 -11.47 3.45
N ALA A 38 1.07 -12.73 3.81
CA ALA A 38 -0.20 -13.20 4.38
C ALA A 38 -0.51 -12.57 5.74
N ARG A 39 0.50 -12.12 6.51
CA ARG A 39 0.31 -11.46 7.81
C ARG A 39 -0.37 -10.10 7.70
N VAL A 40 -0.56 -9.56 6.48
CA VAL A 40 -1.36 -8.35 6.27
C VAL A 40 -2.77 -8.46 6.87
N PHE A 41 -3.34 -9.67 6.90
CA PHE A 41 -4.67 -9.93 7.43
C PHE A 41 -4.73 -9.97 8.97
N ASP A 42 -3.57 -10.07 9.63
CA ASP A 42 -3.46 -10.05 11.10
C ASP A 42 -3.31 -8.63 11.67
N ILE A 43 -3.22 -7.63 10.79
CA ILE A 43 -3.02 -6.22 11.17
C ILE A 43 -4.38 -5.54 11.23
N ALA A 44 -4.60 -4.76 12.29
CA ALA A 44 -5.69 -3.80 12.40
C ALA A 44 -5.08 -2.43 12.69
N LEU A 45 -5.22 -1.50 11.75
CA LEU A 45 -4.78 -0.11 11.94
C LEU A 45 -5.89 0.65 12.66
N ASP A 46 -5.56 1.26 13.77
CA ASP A 46 -6.50 2.11 14.49
C ASP A 46 -6.48 3.56 13.96
N SER A 47 -7.27 4.43 14.57
CA SER A 47 -7.34 5.83 14.17
C SER A 47 -6.03 6.59 14.36
N GLU A 48 -5.22 6.22 15.36
CA GLU A 48 -3.93 6.87 15.62
C GLU A 48 -2.90 6.45 14.57
N ASP A 49 -2.86 5.16 14.23
CA ASP A 49 -2.04 4.63 13.14
C ASP A 49 -2.37 5.33 11.82
N VAL A 50 -3.66 5.42 11.48
CA VAL A 50 -4.13 6.05 10.24
C VAL A 50 -3.76 7.54 10.23
N ALA A 51 -3.97 8.26 11.32
CA ALA A 51 -3.60 9.66 11.43
C ALA A 51 -2.09 9.89 11.25
N ALA A 52 -1.25 9.03 11.82
CA ALA A 52 0.20 9.10 11.66
C ALA A 52 0.63 8.91 10.19
N ILE A 53 0.02 7.96 9.48
CA ILE A 53 0.28 7.73 8.05
C ILE A 53 -0.18 8.94 7.23
N GLU A 54 -1.38 9.46 7.49
CA GLU A 54 -1.94 10.59 6.77
C GLU A 54 -1.15 11.88 6.96
N ALA A 55 -0.58 12.12 8.16
CA ALA A 55 0.30 13.25 8.42
C ALA A 55 1.55 13.25 7.50
N VAL A 56 2.10 12.08 7.21
CA VAL A 56 3.22 11.95 6.26
C VAL A 56 2.74 12.13 4.83
N LEU A 57 1.63 11.48 4.44
CA LEU A 57 1.07 11.57 3.09
C LEU A 57 0.60 12.98 2.71
N ALA A 58 0.28 13.85 3.68
CA ALA A 58 -0.01 15.26 3.43
C ALA A 58 1.16 16.03 2.78
N ASN A 59 2.39 15.52 2.90
CA ASN A 59 3.58 16.08 2.23
C ASN A 59 3.79 15.53 0.81
N SER A 60 2.92 14.63 0.34
CA SER A 60 3.02 14.04 -1.00
C SER A 60 2.56 15.00 -2.09
N ARG A 61 2.90 14.68 -3.33
CA ARG A 61 2.45 15.41 -4.52
C ARG A 61 1.26 14.67 -5.13
N ASP A 62 0.25 15.42 -5.55
CA ASP A 62 -0.87 14.86 -6.31
C ASP A 62 -0.39 14.38 -7.69
N LEU A 63 -0.18 13.07 -7.82
CA LEU A 63 0.30 12.45 -9.05
C LEU A 63 -0.75 12.50 -10.16
N MET A 64 -2.03 12.33 -9.84
CA MET A 64 -3.11 12.43 -10.84
C MET A 64 -3.10 13.80 -11.51
N ARG A 65 -2.90 14.88 -10.73
CA ARG A 65 -2.78 16.24 -11.28
C ARG A 65 -1.50 16.46 -12.10
N LEU A 66 -0.40 15.79 -11.75
CA LEU A 66 0.91 16.03 -12.35
C LEU A 66 1.15 15.23 -13.63
N ILE A 67 0.76 13.96 -13.64
CA ILE A 67 1.10 13.02 -14.72
C ILE A 67 -0.12 12.40 -15.41
N GLY A 68 -1.31 12.54 -14.84
CA GLY A 68 -2.55 11.97 -15.41
C GLY A 68 -2.85 10.58 -14.89
N ASP A 69 -3.73 9.86 -15.60
CA ASP A 69 -4.05 8.47 -15.29
C ASP A 69 -2.90 7.54 -15.74
N CYS A 70 -2.91 6.30 -15.27
CA CYS A 70 -1.93 5.29 -15.61
C CYS A 70 -1.74 5.19 -17.14
N GLY A 71 -0.50 5.41 -17.57
CA GLY A 71 -0.10 5.39 -18.97
C GLY A 71 -0.21 6.72 -19.69
N ASP A 72 -0.85 7.75 -19.11
CA ASP A 72 -0.83 9.11 -19.69
C ASP A 72 0.58 9.71 -19.63
N GLU A 73 1.40 9.29 -18.67
CA GLU A 73 2.80 9.69 -18.54
C GLU A 73 3.68 9.26 -19.72
N TYR A 74 3.28 8.21 -20.46
CA TYR A 74 3.99 7.70 -21.63
C TYR A 74 3.36 8.11 -22.97
N ARG A 75 2.10 8.54 -22.97
CA ARG A 75 1.30 8.85 -24.19
C ARG A 75 1.34 10.33 -24.61
N ARG A 76 2.35 11.08 -24.14
CA ARG A 76 2.56 12.49 -24.51
C ARG A 76 3.35 12.64 -25.81
#